data_AF-A0A256Z667-F1
#
_entry.id   AF-A0A256Z667-F1
#
_cell.length_a   1.000
_cell.length_b   1.000
_cell.length_c   1.000
_cell.angle_alpha   90.00
_cell.angle_beta   90.00
_cell.angle_gamma   90.00
#
_symmetry.space_group_name_H-M   'P 1'
#
loop_
_entity.id
_entity.type
_entity.pdbx_description
1 polymer ?
#
loop_
_entity_poly.entity_id
_entity_poly.type
_entity_poly.pdbx_seq_one_letter_code
_entity_poly.pdbx_strand_id
1 'polypeptide(L)'
;MHTARKTGLKGGLKAVERALGIEREVEVADVNGEVAVRLWRLWERERSRGALKLLLKYNKEDVKNLEPLARRLYEALKAKTLF
;
A
#
# COMPACT_ATOMS: atom_id res chain seq x y z
N MET A 1 -11.51 -1.84 -0.83
CA MET A 1 -11.38 -1.02 0.40
C MET A 1 -12.76 -0.63 0.97
N HIS A 2 -13.48 -1.58 1.55
CA HIS A 2 -14.72 -1.29 2.31
C HIS A 2 -14.58 -1.65 3.81
N THR A 3 -13.65 -2.56 4.12
CA THR A 3 -13.33 -3.02 5.48
C THR A 3 -12.50 -2.02 6.31
N ALA A 4 -11.53 -1.31 5.72
CA ALA A 4 -10.68 -0.34 6.43
C ALA A 4 -11.45 0.88 6.99
N ARG A 5 -12.58 1.26 6.39
CA ARG A 5 -13.43 2.34 6.93
C ARG A 5 -14.17 1.92 8.21
N LYS A 6 -14.45 0.62 8.39
CA LYS A 6 -15.17 0.10 9.57
C LYS A 6 -14.28 0.00 10.82
N THR A 7 -12.96 0.14 10.68
CA THR A 7 -12.01 0.07 11.81
C THR A 7 -11.51 1.43 12.30
N GLY A 8 -12.03 2.55 11.76
CA GLY A 8 -11.64 3.91 12.18
C GLY A 8 -10.37 4.44 11.49
N LEU A 9 -9.79 3.70 10.54
CA LEU A 9 -8.59 4.10 9.82
C LEU A 9 -8.98 4.95 8.61
N LYS A 10 -8.75 6.26 8.71
CA LYS A 10 -8.93 7.22 7.60
C LYS A 10 -7.66 7.24 6.73
N GLY A 11 -7.80 7.03 5.42
CA GLY A 11 -6.69 7.09 4.45
C GLY A 11 -6.63 5.89 3.50
N GLY A 12 -5.71 5.94 2.53
CA GLY A 12 -5.40 4.81 1.64
C GLY A 12 -4.56 3.73 2.33
N LEU A 13 -4.25 2.64 1.61
CA LEU A 13 -3.48 1.47 2.09
C LEU A 13 -2.26 1.85 2.94
N LYS A 14 -1.47 2.82 2.48
CA LYS A 14 -0.26 3.32 3.15
C LYS A 14 -0.48 3.90 4.54
N ALA A 15 -1.62 4.55 4.78
CA ALA A 15 -1.94 5.07 6.11
C ALA A 15 -2.24 3.94 7.10
N VAL A 16 -2.91 2.89 6.63
CA VAL A 16 -3.24 1.70 7.40
C VAL A 16 -1.98 0.90 7.74
N GLU A 17 -1.08 0.73 6.77
CA GLU A 17 0.23 0.07 6.98
C GLU A 17 1.07 0.77 8.04
N ARG A 18 1.21 2.11 7.96
CA ARG A 18 1.95 2.90 8.97
C ARG A 18 1.35 2.77 10.36
N ALA A 19 0.02 2.84 10.47
CA ALA A 19 -0.67 2.66 11.75
C ALA A 19 -0.42 1.26 12.36
N LEU A 20 -0.07 0.27 11.53
CA LEU A 20 0.23 -1.10 11.93
C LEU A 20 1.74 -1.39 11.99
N GLY A 21 2.61 -0.40 11.78
CA GLY A 21 4.06 -0.57 11.80
C GLY A 21 4.60 -1.44 10.66
N ILE A 22 3.91 -1.49 9.51
CA ILE A 22 4.40 -2.18 8.31
C ILE A 22 5.29 -1.19 7.55
N GLU A 23 6.58 -1.51 7.48
CA GLU A 23 7.56 -0.72 6.74
C GLU A 23 7.57 -1.10 5.25
N ARG A 24 7.92 -0.13 4.40
CA ARG A 24 8.13 -0.33 2.96
C ARG A 24 9.61 -0.16 2.63
N GLU A 25 10.08 -0.76 1.54
CA GLU A 25 11.41 -0.46 1.01
C GLU A 25 11.61 1.07 0.84
N VAL A 26 12.77 1.59 1.28
CA VAL A 26 13.10 3.03 1.31
C VAL A 26 12.85 3.71 -0.04
N GLU A 27 13.20 3.03 -1.14
CA GLU A 27 13.04 3.56 -2.50
C GLU A 27 11.58 3.87 -2.87
N VAL A 28 10.61 3.20 -2.25
CA VAL A 28 9.16 3.39 -2.53
C VAL A 28 8.38 3.89 -1.31
N ALA A 29 9.08 4.16 -0.20
CA ALA A 29 8.48 4.63 1.04
C ALA A 29 7.75 5.96 0.88
N ASP A 30 8.20 6.84 -0.03
CA ASP A 30 7.57 8.14 -0.32
C ASP A 30 6.74 8.17 -1.61
N VAL A 31 6.80 7.10 -2.41
CA VAL A 31 5.96 6.98 -3.60
C VAL A 31 4.48 6.89 -3.16
N ASN A 32 3.65 7.72 -3.79
CA ASN A 32 2.20 7.74 -3.58
C ASN A 32 1.47 7.42 -4.90
N GLY A 33 0.14 7.33 -4.86
CA GLY A 33 -0.64 6.99 -6.06
C GLY A 33 -0.46 7.95 -7.23
N GLU A 34 -0.27 9.25 -6.97
CA GLU A 34 -0.02 10.24 -8.03
C GLU A 34 1.35 10.01 -8.68
N VAL A 35 2.38 9.77 -7.88
CA VAL A 35 3.73 9.45 -8.37
C VAL A 35 3.70 8.16 -9.20
N ALA A 36 2.97 7.13 -8.77
CA ALA A 36 2.80 5.90 -9.54
C ALA A 36 2.20 6.13 -10.93
N VAL A 37 1.19 7.01 -11.04
CA VAL A 37 0.61 7.41 -12.33
C VAL A 37 1.63 8.15 -13.20
N ARG A 38 2.45 9.04 -12.61
CA ARG A 38 3.52 9.74 -13.33
C ARG A 38 4.58 8.76 -13.84
N LEU A 39 4.98 7.77 -13.04
CA LEU A 39 5.94 6.72 -13.44
C LEU A 39 5.41 5.89 -14.63
N TRP A 40 4.12 5.54 -14.61
CA TRP A 40 3.50 4.85 -15.74
C TRP A 40 3.55 5.68 -17.02
N ARG A 41 3.16 6.96 -16.96
CA ARG A 41 3.21 7.88 -18.11
C ARG A 41 4.62 8.04 -18.66
N LEU A 42 5.63 8.08 -17.78
CA LEU A 42 7.03 8.18 -18.17
C LEU A 42 7.50 6.92 -18.91
N TRP A 43 7.11 5.75 -18.43
CA TRP A 43 7.37 4.50 -19.16
C TRP A 43 6.65 4.46 -20.51
N GLU A 44 5.38 4.86 -20.56
CA GLU A 44 4.56 4.82 -21.77
C GLU A 44 5.12 5.73 -22.88
N ARG A 45 5.52 6.95 -22.52
CA ARG A 45 5.99 7.96 -23.48
C ARG A 45 7.46 7.83 -23.83
N GLU A 46 8.31 7.56 -22.84
CA GLU A 46 9.77 7.65 -22.99
C GLU A 46 10.46 6.30 -22.86
N ARG A 47 9.71 5.21 -22.59
CA ARG A 47 10.26 3.87 -22.33
C ARG A 47 11.33 3.88 -21.23
N SER A 48 11.14 4.75 -20.24
CA SER A 48 12.05 4.88 -19.10
C SER A 48 12.03 3.61 -18.23
N ARG A 49 13.05 2.76 -18.42
CA ARG A 49 13.22 1.52 -17.64
C ARG A 49 13.34 1.78 -16.14
N GLY A 50 13.91 2.92 -15.75
CA GLY A 50 13.99 3.36 -14.36
C GLY A 50 12.60 3.59 -13.75
N ALA A 51 11.72 4.28 -14.49
CA ALA A 51 10.34 4.50 -14.04
C ALA A 51 9.55 3.19 -13.92
N LEU A 52 9.70 2.29 -14.89
CA LEU A 52 9.06 0.98 -14.83
C LEU A 52 9.56 0.15 -13.64
N LYS A 53 10.88 0.13 -13.39
CA LYS A 53 11.47 -0.59 -12.25
C LYS A 53 10.92 -0.07 -10.93
N LEU A 54 10.85 1.24 -10.75
CA LEU A 54 10.33 1.85 -9.53
C LEU A 54 8.83 1.59 -9.34
N LEU A 55 8.05 1.66 -10.43
CA LEU A 55 6.62 1.35 -10.41
C LEU A 55 6.34 -0.11 -10.05
N LEU A 56 7.13 -1.05 -10.60
CA LEU A 56 7.03 -2.47 -10.25
C LEU A 56 7.36 -2.73 -8.78
N LYS A 57 8.39 -2.06 -8.23
CA LYS A 57 8.71 -2.14 -6.80
C LYS A 57 7.55 -1.63 -5.95
N TYR A 58 6.98 -0.47 -6.30
CA TYR A 58 5.84 0.11 -5.59
C TYR A 58 4.65 -0.86 -5.56
N ASN A 59 4.28 -1.43 -6.71
CA ASN A 59 3.17 -2.38 -6.80
C ASN A 59 3.45 -3.70 -6.07
N LYS A 60 4.71 -4.17 -6.07
CA LYS A 60 5.12 -5.38 -5.34
C LYS A 60 4.93 -5.21 -3.83
N GLU A 61 5.33 -4.07 -3.29
CA GLU A 61 5.16 -3.75 -1.86
C GLU A 61 3.68 -3.62 -1.52
N ASP A 62 2.87 -2.97 -2.37
CA ASP A 62 1.42 -2.90 -2.19
C ASP A 62 0.80 -4.30 -2.07
N VAL A 63 1.23 -5.29 -2.87
CA VAL A 63 0.71 -6.67 -2.81
C VAL A 63 1.23 -7.45 -1.60
N LYS A 64 2.54 -7.42 -1.34
CA LYS A 64 3.15 -8.11 -0.18
C LYS A 64 2.50 -7.68 1.13
N ASN A 65 2.19 -6.40 1.25
CA ASN A 65 1.65 -5.85 2.48
C ASN A 65 0.17 -6.18 2.68
N LEU A 66 -0.56 -6.62 1.64
CA LEU A 66 -1.97 -7.02 1.78
C LEU A 66 -2.14 -8.22 2.71
N GLU A 67 -1.24 -9.21 2.67
CA GLU A 67 -1.33 -10.39 3.53
C GLU A 67 -1.19 -10.06 5.03
N PRO A 68 -0.11 -9.42 5.51
CA PRO A 68 0.03 -9.07 6.92
C PRO A 68 -1.05 -8.07 7.34
N LEU A 69 -1.48 -7.18 6.44
CA LEU A 69 -2.59 -6.28 6.69
C LEU A 69 -3.90 -7.04 6.91
N ALA A 70 -4.25 -7.97 6.04
CA ALA A 70 -5.47 -8.76 6.14
C ALA A 70 -5.49 -9.56 7.44
N ARG A 71 -4.36 -10.18 7.82
CA ARG A 71 -4.21 -10.90 9.08
C ARG A 71 -4.45 -10.00 10.28
N ARG A 72 -3.81 -8.83 10.35
CA ARG A 72 -3.97 -7.89 11.46
C ARG A 72 -5.39 -7.32 11.55
N LEU A 73 -6.00 -6.99 10.40
CA LEU A 73 -7.39 -6.52 10.36
C LEU A 73 -8.37 -7.60 10.82
N TYR A 74 -8.13 -8.86 10.44
CA TYR A 74 -8.95 -9.99 10.88
C TYR A 74 -8.88 -10.18 12.39
N GLU A 75 -7.68 -10.20 12.98
CA GLU A 75 -7.52 -10.32 14.44
C GLU A 75 -8.18 -9.15 15.19
N ALA A 76 -8.03 -7.91 14.69
CA ALA A 76 -8.66 -6.74 15.28
C ALA A 76 -10.21 -6.80 15.22
N LEU A 77 -10.77 -7.35 14.14
CA LEU A 77 -12.22 -7.56 14.01
C LEU A 77 -12.69 -8.68 14.94
N LYS A 78 -11.98 -9.80 15.00
CA LYS A 78 -12.29 -10.93 15.89
C LYS A 78 -12.33 -10.48 17.35
N ALA A 79 -11.36 -9.69 17.79
CA ALA A 79 -11.32 -9.15 19.16
C ALA A 79 -12.52 -8.23 19.48
N LYS A 80 -13.05 -7.51 18.49
CA LYS A 80 -14.22 -6.62 18.67
C LYS A 80 -15.58 -7.33 18.65
N THR A 81 -15.66 -8.53 18.07
CA THR A 81 -16.91 -9.30 17.96
C THR A 81 -17.09 -10.31 19.10
N LEU A 82 -16.05 -10.56 19.89
CA LEU A 82 -16.07 -11.48 21.04
C LEU A 82 -16.40 -10.79 22.39
N PHE A 83 -16.90 -9.56 22.33
CA PHE A 83 -17.53 -8.81 23.44
C PHE A 83 -18.83 -8.19 22.93
#